data_AF-A0A853SW80-F1
#
_entry.id   AF-A0A853SW80-F1
#
_cell.length_a   1.000
_cell.length_b   1.000
_cell.length_c   1.000
_cell.angle_alpha   90.00
_cell.angle_beta   90.00
_cell.angle_gamma   90.00
#
_symmetry.space_group_name_H-M   'P 1'
#
loop_
_entity.id
_entity.type
_entity.pdbx_description
1 polymer ?
#
loop_
_entity_poly.entity_id
_entity_poly.type
_entity_poly.pdbx_seq_one_letter_code
_entity_poly.pdbx_strand_id
1 'polypeptide(L)'
;MRLTTLALTAAALFAALPAQAATMPTLEHIQAAVQAGVAKTQARMQSSIPVPIPVKATSLQGCQDSQEVPGEVVCLVGMSAGMRDGFMVLPLRNDNGTWVGVERKDAKFAGPSPAEAQAMIRAWAKEEVARNPEAAKDVQMQEAQSTMQVKAVNECDVKRKTGYLVCDTQLSVPSRPEGIKTELTFMLENAGWRYVPR
;
A
#
# COMPACT_ATOMS: atom_id res chain seq x y z
N MET A 1 -23.48 6.78 71.20
CA MET A 1 -23.54 5.50 70.46
C MET A 1 -24.19 5.72 69.11
N ARG A 2 -23.41 5.83 68.02
CA ARG A 2 -23.88 5.52 66.66
C ARG A 2 -22.72 4.95 65.86
N LEU A 3 -22.94 3.75 65.34
CA LEU A 3 -21.94 2.86 64.77
C LEU A 3 -21.47 3.32 63.39
N THR A 4 -20.19 3.06 63.20
CA THR A 4 -19.39 3.01 61.97
C THR A 4 -20.03 2.16 60.87
N THR A 5 -19.97 2.63 59.62
CA THR A 5 -20.22 1.81 58.43
C THR A 5 -19.09 2.06 57.44
N LEU A 6 -18.14 1.14 57.37
CA LEU A 6 -17.09 1.09 56.33
C LEU A 6 -17.62 0.23 55.18
N ALA A 7 -17.93 0.86 54.05
CA ALA A 7 -18.26 0.15 52.82
C ALA A 7 -16.96 -0.24 52.11
N LEU A 8 -16.68 -1.54 52.07
CA LEU A 8 -15.57 -2.14 51.33
C LEU A 8 -15.90 -2.13 49.84
N THR A 9 -15.28 -1.23 49.07
CA THR A 9 -15.38 -1.21 47.60
C THR A 9 -14.23 -2.03 47.02
N ALA A 10 -14.51 -3.25 46.58
CA ALA A 10 -13.57 -4.07 45.83
C ALA A 10 -13.50 -3.56 44.38
N ALA A 11 -12.46 -2.80 44.06
CA ALA A 11 -12.16 -2.41 42.69
C ALA A 11 -11.54 -3.60 41.94
N ALA A 12 -12.30 -4.21 41.04
CA ALA A 12 -11.80 -5.18 40.09
C ALA A 12 -10.88 -4.47 39.08
N LEU A 13 -9.57 -4.70 39.20
CA LEU A 13 -8.58 -4.29 38.21
C LEU A 13 -8.77 -5.14 36.95
N PHE A 14 -9.50 -4.63 35.96
CA PHE A 14 -9.41 -5.11 34.60
C PHE A 14 -8.01 -4.78 34.08
N ALA A 15 -7.12 -5.79 34.06
CA ALA A 15 -5.88 -5.72 33.34
C ALA A 15 -6.19 -5.62 31.84
N ALA A 16 -6.23 -4.39 31.32
CA ALA A 16 -6.18 -4.14 29.89
C ALA A 16 -4.79 -4.58 29.40
N LEU A 17 -4.68 -5.81 28.91
CA LEU A 17 -3.54 -6.23 28.10
C LEU A 17 -3.43 -5.25 26.92
N PRO A 18 -2.24 -4.67 26.65
CA PRO A 18 -2.08 -3.86 25.47
C PRO A 18 -2.32 -4.77 24.26
N ALA A 19 -3.37 -4.49 23.50
CA ALA A 19 -3.50 -4.99 22.15
C ALA A 19 -2.24 -4.52 21.42
N GLN A 20 -1.27 -5.41 21.26
CA GLN A 20 -0.06 -5.16 20.49
C GLN A 20 -0.55 -4.90 19.07
N ALA A 21 -0.65 -3.63 18.69
CA ALA A 21 -0.87 -3.25 17.31
C ALA A 21 0.15 -4.02 16.47
N ALA A 22 -0.33 -4.82 15.53
CA ALA A 22 0.53 -5.60 14.66
C ALA A 22 1.49 -4.62 13.98
N THR A 23 2.75 -4.63 14.38
CA THR A 23 3.76 -3.72 13.85
C THR A 23 4.03 -4.12 12.41
N MET A 24 3.70 -3.24 11.47
CA MET A 24 4.03 -3.43 10.05
C MET A 24 5.51 -3.83 9.89
N PRO A 25 5.85 -4.73 8.95
CA PRO A 25 7.22 -5.18 8.78
C PRO A 25 8.12 -4.02 8.35
N THR A 26 9.36 -4.03 8.84
CA THR A 26 10.40 -3.09 8.44
C THR A 26 11.19 -3.66 7.25
N LEU A 27 12.06 -2.85 6.65
CA LEU A 27 12.94 -3.34 5.60
C LEU A 27 13.84 -4.48 6.08
N GLU A 28 14.29 -4.45 7.33
CA GLU A 28 15.09 -5.53 7.93
C GLU A 28 14.29 -6.83 8.04
N HIS A 29 13.03 -6.76 8.48
CA HIS A 29 12.13 -7.92 8.53
C HIS A 29 11.91 -8.51 7.12
N ILE A 30 11.71 -7.64 6.12
CA ILE A 30 11.55 -8.04 4.73
C ILE A 30 12.81 -8.71 4.18
N GLN A 31 13.98 -8.13 4.46
CA GLN A 31 15.26 -8.68 4.03
C GLN A 31 15.48 -10.08 4.63
N ALA A 32 15.15 -10.28 5.91
CA ALA A 32 15.22 -11.59 6.55
C ALA A 32 14.24 -12.60 5.91
N ALA A 33 12.99 -12.20 5.64
CA ALA A 33 12.00 -13.03 4.98
C ALA A 33 12.43 -13.46 3.57
N VAL A 34 13.01 -12.53 2.80
CA VAL A 34 13.56 -12.80 1.45
C VAL A 34 14.71 -13.79 1.53
N GLN A 35 15.67 -13.60 2.44
CA GLN A 35 16.80 -14.52 2.61
C GLN A 35 16.34 -15.93 3.00
N ALA A 36 15.36 -16.04 3.90
CA ALA A 36 14.76 -17.33 4.27
C ALA A 36 14.08 -18.01 3.06
N GLY A 37 13.35 -17.25 2.24
CA GLY A 37 12.72 -17.76 1.02
C GLY A 37 13.73 -18.25 -0.03
N VAL A 38 14.84 -17.52 -0.20
CA VAL A 38 15.95 -17.93 -1.08
C VAL A 38 16.60 -19.22 -0.57
N ALA A 39 16.92 -19.29 0.72
CA ALA A 39 17.51 -20.48 1.33
C ALA A 39 16.61 -21.71 1.18
N LYS A 40 15.29 -21.55 1.39
CA LYS A 40 14.29 -22.60 1.18
C LYS A 40 14.24 -23.08 -0.28
N THR A 41 14.33 -22.14 -1.22
CA THR A 41 14.34 -22.46 -2.66
C THR A 41 15.63 -23.21 -3.04
N GLN A 42 16.79 -22.76 -2.56
CA GLN A 42 18.07 -23.43 -2.78
C GLN A 42 18.08 -24.84 -2.20
N ALA A 43 17.55 -25.03 -0.98
CA ALA A 43 17.41 -26.34 -0.35
C ALA A 43 16.49 -27.30 -1.13
N ARG A 44 15.53 -26.79 -1.91
CA ARG A 44 14.69 -27.61 -2.80
C ARG A 44 15.38 -27.98 -4.13
N MET A 45 16.38 -27.23 -4.57
CA MET A 45 17.05 -27.39 -5.87
C MET A 45 18.33 -28.27 -5.81
N GLN A 46 18.40 -29.22 -4.88
CA GLN A 46 19.57 -30.05 -4.51
C GLN A 46 20.32 -30.81 -5.63
N SER A 47 20.01 -30.66 -6.93
CA SER A 47 20.55 -31.49 -8.01
C SER A 47 21.00 -30.78 -9.31
N SER A 48 20.96 -29.46 -9.41
CA SER A 48 21.46 -28.77 -10.62
C SER A 48 22.09 -27.45 -10.24
N ILE A 49 23.42 -27.38 -10.10
CA ILE A 49 24.18 -26.20 -9.66
C ILE A 49 23.70 -24.92 -10.37
N PRO A 50 22.93 -24.04 -9.70
CA PRO A 50 22.76 -22.68 -10.16
C PRO A 50 23.72 -21.81 -9.34
N VAL A 51 24.52 -20.98 -10.00
CA VAL A 51 25.26 -19.93 -9.30
C VAL A 51 24.25 -19.14 -8.46
N PRO A 52 24.42 -18.99 -7.14
CA PRO A 52 23.43 -18.32 -6.30
C PRO A 52 23.31 -16.86 -6.75
N ILE A 53 22.17 -16.54 -7.39
CA ILE A 53 21.85 -15.15 -7.73
C ILE A 53 21.55 -14.44 -6.40
N PRO A 54 22.32 -13.41 -6.01
CA PRO A 54 22.04 -12.68 -4.79
C PRO A 54 20.69 -11.95 -4.97
N VAL A 55 19.75 -12.24 -4.08
CA VAL A 55 18.45 -11.56 -4.01
C VAL A 55 18.42 -10.69 -2.77
N LYS A 56 18.04 -9.42 -2.92
CA LYS A 56 18.00 -8.44 -1.83
C LYS A 56 16.78 -7.53 -1.97
N ALA A 57 16.18 -7.16 -0.85
CA ALA A 57 15.31 -6.00 -0.77
C ALA A 57 16.17 -4.74 -0.66
N THR A 58 15.93 -3.76 -1.53
CA THR A 58 16.70 -2.53 -1.63
C THR A 58 15.95 -1.33 -1.07
N SER A 59 14.62 -1.37 -1.04
CA SER A 59 13.78 -0.32 -0.49
C SER A 59 12.40 -0.84 -0.09
N LEU A 60 11.75 -0.15 0.84
CA LEU A 60 10.37 -0.38 1.25
C LEU A 60 9.59 0.92 1.03
N GLN A 61 8.59 0.91 0.17
CA GLN A 61 7.73 2.08 -0.09
C GLN A 61 6.56 2.17 0.90
N GLY A 62 6.07 1.02 1.36
CA GLY A 62 5.02 0.93 2.36
C GLY A 62 4.42 -0.46 2.43
N CYS A 63 3.72 -0.72 3.52
CA CYS A 63 2.99 -1.94 3.77
C CYS A 63 1.55 -1.61 4.19
N GLN A 64 0.66 -2.54 3.90
CA GLN A 64 -0.75 -2.44 4.25
C GLN A 64 -1.31 -3.85 4.45
N ASP A 65 -2.46 -3.94 5.09
CA ASP A 65 -3.16 -5.21 5.23
C ASP A 65 -3.54 -5.77 3.86
N SER A 66 -3.44 -7.09 3.71
CA SER A 66 -3.89 -7.76 2.51
C SER A 66 -5.41 -7.67 2.38
N GLN A 67 -5.88 -7.22 1.22
CA GLN A 67 -7.30 -7.28 0.87
C GLN A 67 -7.75 -8.70 0.51
N GLU A 68 -6.81 -9.59 0.24
CA GLU A 68 -7.07 -10.96 -0.23
C GLU A 68 -7.10 -11.95 0.93
N VAL A 69 -6.24 -11.77 1.95
CA VAL A 69 -6.10 -12.74 3.05
C VAL A 69 -6.01 -12.04 4.41
N PRO A 70 -7.00 -12.23 5.30
CA PRO A 70 -6.95 -11.67 6.66
C PRO A 70 -5.71 -12.13 7.45
N GLY A 71 -5.06 -11.19 8.12
CA GLY A 71 -3.86 -11.45 8.94
C GLY A 71 -2.55 -11.52 8.14
N GLU A 72 -2.60 -11.37 6.82
CA GLU A 72 -1.42 -11.10 5.99
C GLU A 72 -1.29 -9.60 5.70
N VAL A 73 -0.06 -9.18 5.46
CA VAL A 73 0.26 -7.83 4.96
C VAL A 73 0.88 -7.94 3.58
N VAL A 74 0.70 -6.92 2.76
CA VAL A 74 1.36 -6.78 1.46
C VAL A 74 2.24 -5.54 1.48
N CYS A 75 3.49 -5.69 1.06
CA CYS A 75 4.46 -4.60 1.04
C CYS A 75 4.91 -4.31 -0.38
N LEU A 76 4.99 -3.03 -0.74
CA LEU A 76 5.61 -2.59 -1.99
C LEU A 76 7.10 -2.41 -1.77
N VAL A 77 7.89 -3.30 -2.38
CA VAL A 77 9.32 -3.46 -2.09
C VAL A 77 10.12 -3.32 -3.39
N GLY A 78 11.18 -2.52 -3.35
CA GLY A 78 12.23 -2.55 -4.36
C GLY A 78 13.11 -3.78 -4.13
N MET A 79 13.32 -4.59 -5.15
CA MET A 79 14.13 -5.80 -5.09
C MET A 79 15.19 -5.82 -6.18
N SER A 80 16.33 -6.43 -5.84
CA SER A 80 17.43 -6.70 -6.74
C SER A 80 17.73 -8.20 -6.77
N ALA A 81 17.84 -8.76 -7.97
CA ALA A 81 18.23 -10.15 -8.21
C ALA A 81 19.31 -10.18 -9.31
N GLY A 82 20.58 -10.18 -8.91
CA GLY A 82 21.70 -10.01 -9.84
C GLY A 82 21.68 -8.63 -10.51
N MET A 83 21.57 -8.58 -11.83
CA MET A 83 21.45 -7.32 -12.60
C MET A 83 20.00 -6.86 -12.79
N ARG A 84 19.02 -7.57 -12.23
CA ARG A 84 17.60 -7.26 -12.40
C ARG A 84 17.07 -6.56 -11.17
N ASP A 85 16.79 -5.28 -11.31
CA ASP A 85 16.11 -4.51 -10.30
C ASP A 85 14.62 -4.33 -10.66
N GLY A 86 13.79 -4.13 -9.65
CA GLY A 86 12.42 -3.72 -9.84
C GLY A 86 11.59 -3.76 -8.58
N PHE A 87 10.43 -3.11 -8.65
CA PHE A 87 9.43 -3.10 -7.61
C PHE A 87 8.48 -4.27 -7.76
N MET A 88 8.07 -4.83 -6.62
CA MET A 88 7.06 -5.87 -6.56
C MET A 88 6.28 -5.82 -5.24
N VAL A 89 5.13 -6.51 -5.23
CA VAL A 89 4.30 -6.69 -4.05
C VAL A 89 4.74 -7.98 -3.36
N LEU A 90 5.18 -7.87 -2.11
CA LEU A 90 5.58 -9.00 -1.29
C LEU A 90 4.55 -9.26 -0.20
N PRO A 91 3.79 -10.36 -0.27
CA PRO A 91 2.90 -10.78 0.81
C PRO A 91 3.71 -11.42 1.94
N LEU A 92 3.41 -11.02 3.17
CA LEU A 92 4.09 -11.44 4.39
C LEU A 92 3.04 -11.82 5.44
N ARG A 93 3.41 -12.78 6.29
CA ARG A 93 2.62 -13.18 7.45
C ARG A 93 3.46 -13.08 8.70
N ASN A 94 2.85 -12.62 9.80
CA ASN A 94 3.50 -12.69 11.10
C ASN A 94 3.27 -14.07 11.69
N ASP A 95 4.35 -14.83 11.87
CA ASP A 95 4.36 -16.13 12.52
C ASP A 95 5.08 -15.99 13.86
N ASN A 96 4.30 -15.84 14.94
CA ASN A 96 4.79 -15.77 16.32
C ASN A 96 5.89 -14.70 16.53
N GLY A 97 5.72 -13.51 15.96
CA GLY A 97 6.68 -12.41 16.07
C GLY A 97 7.73 -12.38 14.95
N THR A 98 7.73 -13.35 14.03
CA THR A 98 8.64 -13.38 12.87
C THR A 98 7.86 -13.17 11.59
N TRP A 99 8.28 -12.20 10.77
CA TRP A 99 7.70 -12.00 9.44
C TRP A 99 8.26 -13.02 8.44
N VAL A 100 7.37 -13.75 7.78
CA VAL A 100 7.72 -14.76 6.78
C VAL A 100 7.07 -14.45 5.43
N GLY A 101 7.81 -14.69 4.34
CA GLY A 101 7.30 -14.51 2.97
C GLY A 101 6.28 -15.58 2.62
N VAL A 102 5.17 -15.15 2.00
CA VAL A 102 4.12 -16.05 1.50
C VAL A 102 4.30 -16.25 0.00
N GLU A 103 4.25 -17.49 -0.46
CA GLU A 103 4.38 -17.81 -1.89
C GLU A 103 3.08 -17.45 -2.63
N ARG A 104 3.00 -16.26 -3.25
CA ARG A 104 1.89 -15.82 -4.11
C ARG A 104 2.45 -14.92 -5.23
N LYS A 105 2.10 -15.23 -6.48
CA LYS A 105 2.70 -14.55 -7.66
C LYS A 105 2.06 -13.19 -7.95
N ASP A 106 0.75 -13.07 -7.72
CA ASP A 106 -0.04 -11.92 -8.17
C ASP A 106 -0.73 -11.21 -7.00
N ALA A 107 -0.02 -11.10 -5.88
CA ALA A 107 -0.52 -10.40 -4.69
C ALA A 107 -0.87 -8.96 -5.04
N LYS A 108 -2.09 -8.53 -4.67
CA LYS A 108 -2.59 -7.20 -4.97
C LYS A 108 -2.11 -6.19 -3.94
N PHE A 109 -1.88 -4.96 -4.40
CA PHE A 109 -1.60 -3.82 -3.55
C PHE A 109 -2.63 -2.75 -3.86
N ALA A 110 -3.38 -2.34 -2.84
CA ALA A 110 -4.44 -1.36 -3.01
C ALA A 110 -3.85 0.01 -3.36
N GLY A 111 -4.51 0.71 -4.27
CA GLY A 111 -4.25 2.12 -4.52
C GLY A 111 -4.85 3.03 -3.44
N PRO A 112 -4.82 4.36 -3.66
CA PRO A 112 -5.50 5.31 -2.80
C PRO A 112 -7.00 5.03 -2.75
N SER A 113 -7.64 5.43 -1.65
CA SER A 113 -9.09 5.52 -1.60
C SER A 113 -9.63 6.49 -2.65
N PRO A 114 -10.90 6.37 -3.09
CA PRO A 114 -11.50 7.33 -4.01
C PRO A 114 -11.43 8.79 -3.50
N ALA A 115 -11.57 9.00 -2.19
CA ALA A 115 -11.48 10.32 -1.59
C ALA A 115 -10.06 10.90 -1.68
N GLU A 116 -9.03 10.10 -1.39
CA GLU A 116 -7.63 10.51 -1.55
C GLU A 116 -7.30 10.79 -3.02
N ALA A 117 -7.69 9.89 -3.94
CA ALA A 117 -7.51 10.09 -5.37
C ALA A 117 -8.13 11.41 -5.84
N GLN A 118 -9.37 11.67 -5.44
CA GLN A 118 -10.06 12.92 -5.78
C GLN A 118 -9.35 14.14 -5.24
N ALA A 119 -8.86 14.10 -3.99
CA ALA A 119 -8.13 15.20 -3.38
C ALA A 119 -6.82 15.48 -4.14
N MET A 120 -6.08 14.43 -4.50
CA MET A 120 -4.82 14.57 -5.25
C MET A 120 -5.03 15.13 -6.66
N ILE A 121 -6.04 14.65 -7.39
CA ILE A 121 -6.33 15.15 -8.75
C ILE A 121 -6.74 16.63 -8.69
N ARG A 122 -7.58 17.01 -7.71
CA ARG A 122 -7.97 18.41 -7.50
C ARG A 122 -6.78 19.28 -7.12
N ALA A 123 -5.89 18.80 -6.26
CA ALA A 123 -4.69 19.53 -5.88
C ALA A 123 -3.79 19.76 -7.10
N TRP A 124 -3.54 18.71 -7.89
CA TRP A 124 -2.79 18.81 -9.14
C TRP A 124 -3.43 19.79 -10.13
N ALA A 125 -4.74 19.71 -10.37
CA ALA A 125 -5.42 20.60 -11.31
C ALA A 125 -5.38 22.07 -10.85
N LYS A 126 -5.47 22.34 -9.54
CA LYS A 126 -5.27 23.69 -8.96
C LYS A 126 -3.87 24.22 -9.18
N GLU A 127 -2.87 23.40 -8.95
CA GLU A 127 -1.48 23.78 -9.18
C GLU A 127 -1.21 24.05 -10.67
N GLU A 128 -1.72 23.20 -11.55
CA GLU A 128 -1.52 23.34 -12.99
C GLU A 128 -2.20 24.60 -13.56
N VAL A 129 -3.44 24.88 -13.15
CA VAL A 129 -4.13 26.13 -13.52
C VAL A 129 -3.40 27.38 -12.99
N ALA A 130 -2.82 27.30 -11.79
CA ALA A 130 -2.03 28.41 -11.25
C ALA A 130 -0.73 28.65 -12.03
N ARG A 131 -0.13 27.59 -12.59
CA ARG A 131 1.11 27.67 -13.38
C ARG A 131 0.88 28.01 -14.85
N ASN A 132 -0.27 27.62 -15.41
CA ASN A 132 -0.57 27.75 -16.84
C ASN A 132 -1.95 28.41 -17.05
N PRO A 133 -2.00 29.70 -17.43
CA PRO A 133 -3.26 30.41 -17.69
C PRO A 133 -4.12 29.78 -18.79
N GLU A 134 -3.54 29.05 -19.75
CA GLU A 134 -4.33 28.34 -20.77
C GLU A 134 -5.03 27.09 -20.18
N ALA A 135 -4.44 26.44 -19.17
CA ALA A 135 -5.09 25.36 -18.44
C ALA A 135 -6.34 25.86 -17.68
N ALA A 136 -6.38 27.15 -17.30
CA ALA A 136 -7.56 27.75 -16.70
C ALA A 136 -8.78 27.80 -17.65
N LYS A 137 -8.53 27.80 -18.97
CA LYS A 137 -9.56 27.82 -20.01
C LYS A 137 -9.99 26.42 -20.44
N ASP A 138 -9.28 25.37 -20.01
CA ASP A 138 -9.62 23.99 -20.32
C ASP A 138 -10.78 23.50 -19.44
N VAL A 139 -11.87 23.08 -20.09
CA VAL A 139 -13.06 22.57 -19.42
C VAL A 139 -12.75 21.33 -18.57
N GLN A 140 -11.84 20.46 -19.02
CA GLN A 140 -11.46 19.27 -18.24
C GLN A 140 -10.73 19.64 -16.96
N MET A 141 -9.92 20.70 -16.98
CA MET A 141 -9.23 21.20 -15.79
C MET A 141 -10.23 21.82 -14.80
N GLN A 142 -11.19 22.59 -15.30
CA GLN A 142 -12.27 23.14 -14.47
C GLN A 142 -13.13 22.04 -13.84
N GLU A 143 -13.49 21.00 -14.62
CA GLU A 143 -14.20 19.82 -14.12
C GLU A 143 -13.36 19.11 -13.05
N ALA A 144 -12.08 18.84 -13.32
CA ALA A 144 -11.18 18.17 -12.39
C ALA A 144 -11.05 18.92 -11.05
N GLN A 145 -11.04 20.27 -11.08
CA GLN A 145 -10.95 21.10 -9.88
C GLN A 145 -12.22 21.12 -9.02
N SER A 146 -13.40 20.94 -9.62
CA SER A 146 -14.66 21.34 -8.97
C SER A 146 -15.75 20.27 -8.99
N THR A 147 -16.05 19.67 -10.14
CA THR A 147 -17.26 18.84 -10.33
C THR A 147 -16.95 17.37 -10.55
N MET A 148 -15.74 17.03 -10.96
CA MET A 148 -15.28 15.66 -11.12
C MET A 148 -15.31 14.93 -9.77
N GLN A 149 -15.82 13.71 -9.80
CA GLN A 149 -15.81 12.78 -8.68
C GLN A 149 -15.08 11.50 -9.05
N VAL A 150 -14.26 11.00 -8.14
CA VAL A 150 -13.71 9.63 -8.23
C VAL A 150 -14.70 8.70 -7.55
N LYS A 151 -15.35 7.84 -8.32
CA LYS A 151 -16.36 6.88 -7.83
C LYS A 151 -15.71 5.61 -7.30
N ALA A 152 -14.68 5.14 -7.99
CA ALA A 152 -13.95 3.95 -7.61
C ALA A 152 -12.49 4.03 -8.06
N VAL A 153 -11.63 3.40 -7.27
CA VAL A 153 -10.25 3.05 -7.60
C VAL A 153 -10.17 1.54 -7.41
N ASN A 154 -10.00 0.82 -8.51
CA ASN A 154 -10.01 -0.63 -8.58
C ASN A 154 -8.69 -1.11 -9.17
N GLU A 155 -8.43 -2.41 -9.02
CA GLU A 155 -7.39 -3.15 -9.75
C GLU A 155 -6.12 -2.34 -10.05
N CYS A 156 -5.22 -2.28 -9.07
CA CYS A 156 -3.97 -1.57 -9.23
C CYS A 156 -2.82 -2.52 -9.55
N ASP A 157 -2.09 -2.21 -10.63
CA ASP A 157 -0.91 -2.95 -11.04
C ASP A 157 0.37 -2.13 -10.80
N VAL A 158 1.34 -2.77 -10.15
CA VAL A 158 2.64 -2.16 -9.89
C VAL A 158 3.50 -2.18 -11.15
N LYS A 159 3.91 -0.99 -11.62
CA LYS A 159 4.91 -0.83 -12.66
C LYS A 159 6.28 -1.16 -12.10
N ARG A 160 6.79 -2.35 -12.42
CA ARG A 160 8.08 -2.89 -11.95
C ARG A 160 9.26 -1.92 -12.01
N LYS A 161 9.33 -1.02 -13.01
CA LYS A 161 10.47 -0.09 -13.14
C LYS A 161 10.43 1.08 -12.16
N THR A 162 9.23 1.56 -11.81
CA THR A 162 9.06 2.81 -11.04
C THR A 162 8.44 2.60 -9.67
N GLY A 163 7.78 1.45 -9.45
CA GLY A 163 6.97 1.19 -8.26
C GLY A 163 5.63 1.92 -8.28
N TYR A 164 5.27 2.58 -9.39
CA TYR A 164 3.99 3.29 -9.48
C TYR A 164 2.86 2.28 -9.64
N LEU A 165 1.70 2.61 -9.08
CA LEU A 165 0.48 1.86 -9.25
C LEU A 165 -0.34 2.49 -10.36
N VAL A 166 -0.61 1.72 -11.41
CA VAL A 166 -1.61 2.09 -12.40
C VAL A 166 -2.90 1.41 -11.99
N CYS A 167 -3.91 2.20 -11.67
CA CYS A 167 -5.19 1.73 -11.17
C CYS A 167 -6.30 2.05 -12.15
N ASP A 168 -7.20 1.10 -12.34
CA ASP A 168 -8.46 1.35 -13.01
C ASP A 168 -9.33 2.26 -12.15
N THR A 169 -9.78 3.37 -12.72
CA THR A 169 -10.61 4.34 -12.01
C THR A 169 -11.91 4.58 -12.75
N GLN A 170 -12.97 4.75 -11.96
CA GLN A 170 -14.24 5.25 -12.47
C GLN A 170 -14.41 6.69 -11.99
N LEU A 171 -14.47 7.61 -12.94
CA LEU A 171 -14.72 9.02 -12.70
C LEU A 171 -16.18 9.34 -13.06
N SER A 172 -16.72 10.45 -12.57
CA SER A 172 -17.95 11.03 -13.11
C SER A 172 -17.84 12.54 -13.14
N VAL A 173 -18.44 13.15 -14.15
CA VAL A 173 -18.61 14.60 -14.27
C VAL A 173 -20.09 14.89 -14.56
N PRO A 174 -20.61 16.10 -14.33
CA PRO A 174 -22.04 16.40 -14.56
C PRO A 174 -22.51 16.10 -15.98
N SER A 175 -21.63 16.25 -16.97
CA SER A 175 -21.90 15.97 -18.39
C SER A 175 -21.95 14.48 -18.74
N ARG A 176 -21.39 13.62 -17.88
CA ARG A 176 -21.32 12.15 -18.04
C ARG A 176 -21.53 11.46 -16.68
N PRO A 177 -22.77 11.45 -16.15
CA PRO A 177 -23.09 10.87 -14.85
C PRO A 177 -22.96 9.34 -14.82
N GLU A 178 -23.08 8.66 -15.96
CA GLU A 178 -22.89 7.22 -16.13
C GLU A 178 -21.46 6.76 -15.83
N GLY A 179 -20.52 7.70 -15.88
CA GLY A 179 -19.14 7.53 -15.46
C GLY A 179 -18.17 7.25 -16.62
N ILE A 180 -16.92 7.62 -16.38
CA ILE A 180 -15.80 7.53 -17.31
C ILE A 180 -14.81 6.54 -16.73
N LYS A 181 -14.53 5.45 -17.46
CA LYS A 181 -13.47 4.51 -17.11
C LYS A 181 -12.14 5.02 -17.68
N THR A 182 -11.13 5.12 -16.84
CA THR A 182 -9.78 5.52 -17.22
C THR A 182 -8.77 4.96 -16.22
N GLU A 183 -7.50 4.84 -16.58
CA GLU A 183 -6.48 4.46 -15.61
C GLU A 183 -5.76 5.71 -15.09
N LEU A 184 -5.56 5.78 -13.78
CA LEU A 184 -4.78 6.81 -13.14
C LEU A 184 -3.53 6.20 -12.50
N THR A 185 -2.44 6.95 -12.52
CA THR A 185 -1.16 6.50 -11.96
C THR A 185 -0.93 7.17 -10.62
N PHE A 186 -0.56 6.38 -9.62
CA PHE A 186 -0.27 6.83 -8.27
C PHE A 186 1.10 6.33 -7.80
N MET A 187 1.74 7.10 -6.94
CA MET A 187 2.97 6.73 -6.26
C MET A 187 2.73 6.75 -4.76
N LEU A 188 3.20 5.73 -4.05
CA LEU A 188 3.23 5.71 -2.59
C LEU A 188 4.57 6.31 -2.13
N GLU A 189 4.52 7.35 -1.31
CA GLU A 189 5.67 8.09 -0.81
C GLU A 189 5.47 8.46 0.67
N ASN A 190 6.37 8.04 1.56
CA ASN A 190 6.28 8.32 3.00
C ASN A 190 4.92 7.94 3.62
N ALA A 191 4.34 6.81 3.20
CA ALA A 191 2.99 6.36 3.57
C ALA A 191 1.84 7.28 3.10
N GLY A 192 2.11 8.27 2.25
CA GLY A 192 1.13 9.10 1.57
C GLY A 192 1.04 8.79 0.08
N TRP A 193 -0.13 8.98 -0.49
CA TRP A 193 -0.32 8.85 -1.93
C TRP A 193 0.01 10.15 -2.66
N ARG A 194 0.54 10.01 -3.88
CA ARG A 194 0.72 11.11 -4.83
C ARG A 194 0.18 10.72 -6.20
N TYR A 195 -0.59 11.61 -6.82
CA TYR A 195 -1.03 11.45 -8.20
C TYR A 195 0.13 11.76 -9.17
N VAL A 196 0.29 10.91 -10.18
CA VAL A 196 1.28 11.07 -11.24
C VAL A 196 0.51 11.30 -12.56
N PRO A 197 0.41 12.56 -13.03
CA PRO A 197 -0.22 12.84 -14.31
C PRO A 197 0.54 12.13 -15.45
N ARG A 198 -0.19 11.71 -16.47
CA ARG A 198 0.38 11.07 -17.67
C ARG A 198 1.13 12.07 -18.55
#